data_AF-A0A5C1WH05-F1
#
_entry.id   AF-A0A5C1WH05-F1
#
_cell.length_a   1.000
_cell.length_b   1.000
_cell.length_c   1.000
_cell.angle_alpha   90.00
_cell.angle_beta   90.00
_cell.angle_gamma   90.00
#
_symmetry.space_group_name_H-M   'P 1'
#
loop_
_entity.id
_entity.type
_entity.pdbx_description
1 polymer ?
#
loop_
_entity_poly.entity_id
_entity_poly.type
_entity_poly.pdbx_seq_one_letter_code
_entity_poly.pdbx_strand_id
1 'polypeptide(L)'
;MVTGRTDRVITPTTRSSTQIMECHDCGLLHDVPPLHDGMRARCSRCGATLEHYRAISLSHAYAYSWAGAICFAMANFLPFIKLEISGRAQVASLVTGIKALYDQGLWELGIVVAFTMLVAPGLQILARLTVLTGLRMRRPPRWLPLVHRGASFVGRWAMIEVYMLGLLVAYVKLIDLAQVDLGPAVFAVVALMLVTVATGALLDDETIWRSFARKGLAPPPPRVDPSRPTALCESCWLVSNLPDSGHDAACPRCSAPLHQRKPNSLTRTWALLITAAILYIPANLFPIMTVISLGHGEPDTIISGVIALADAGLWPLAALVFFASILVPVLKLVGLMTLLITTQRGSTWRLQDRTVLYRIIEFVGRWSMIDIFMISILVALVQLGEIATIEPGIGAIAFASVVIITMIASESFDPRLMWDVLRRDTGKKGH
;
A
#
# COMPACT_ATOMS: atom_id res chain seq x y z
N MET A 1 25.46 -20.59 -48.33
CA MET A 1 24.52 -19.56 -47.85
C MET A 1 23.40 -20.25 -47.07
N VAL A 2 23.61 -20.57 -45.78
CA VAL A 2 22.56 -20.76 -44.76
C VAL A 2 23.24 -20.47 -43.42
N THR A 3 23.02 -19.28 -42.89
CA THR A 3 23.50 -18.86 -41.57
C THR A 3 22.65 -19.52 -40.49
N GLY A 4 23.23 -20.48 -39.75
CA GLY A 4 22.61 -21.12 -38.60
C GLY A 4 22.46 -20.13 -37.44
N ARG A 5 21.24 -19.62 -37.26
CA ARG A 5 20.82 -18.86 -36.08
C ARG A 5 20.64 -19.88 -34.95
N THR A 6 21.58 -19.92 -34.01
CA THR A 6 21.40 -20.70 -32.76
C THR A 6 20.28 -20.05 -31.96
N ASP A 7 19.07 -20.59 -32.11
CA ASP A 7 17.97 -20.39 -31.18
C ASP A 7 18.40 -20.94 -29.82
N ARG A 8 18.77 -20.04 -28.91
CA ARG A 8 18.86 -20.37 -27.49
C ARG A 8 17.46 -20.69 -27.03
N VAL A 9 17.11 -21.98 -27.05
CA VAL A 9 15.97 -22.51 -26.29
C VAL A 9 16.19 -22.10 -24.83
N ILE A 10 15.42 -21.12 -24.38
CA ILE A 10 15.36 -20.71 -22.98
C ILE A 10 14.72 -21.89 -22.24
N THR A 11 15.54 -22.75 -21.65
CA THR A 11 15.07 -23.79 -20.73
C THR A 11 14.29 -23.11 -19.60
N PRO A 12 13.14 -23.67 -19.18
CA PRO A 12 12.39 -23.13 -18.04
C PRO A 12 13.32 -23.15 -16.84
N THR A 13 13.70 -21.96 -16.38
CA THR A 13 14.64 -21.75 -15.29
C THR A 13 14.07 -22.39 -14.03
N THR A 14 14.50 -23.60 -13.69
CA THR A 14 14.29 -24.18 -12.38
C THR A 14 15.20 -23.46 -11.39
N ARG A 15 14.68 -23.17 -10.18
CA ARG A 15 15.59 -22.87 -9.06
C ARG A 15 16.38 -24.15 -8.79
N SER A 16 17.70 -24.05 -8.57
CA SER A 16 18.55 -25.24 -8.48
C SER A 16 18.77 -25.76 -7.05
N SER A 17 18.37 -25.00 -6.03
CA SER A 17 18.65 -25.34 -4.62
C SER A 17 17.51 -25.01 -3.68
N THR A 18 17.34 -25.85 -2.66
CA THR A 18 16.53 -25.57 -1.47
C THR A 18 17.03 -24.29 -0.78
N GLN A 19 16.12 -23.44 -0.33
CA GLN A 19 16.45 -22.21 0.39
C GLN A 19 15.62 -22.09 1.66
N ILE A 20 16.26 -21.65 2.73
CA ILE A 20 15.58 -21.34 3.98
C ILE A 20 14.86 -20.00 3.86
N MET A 21 13.56 -20.00 4.16
CA MET A 21 12.74 -18.79 4.23
C MET A 21 12.00 -18.71 5.56
N GLU A 22 11.85 -17.50 6.09
CA GLU A 22 11.11 -17.23 7.32
C GLU A 22 9.74 -16.68 6.94
N CYS A 23 8.68 -17.25 7.50
CA CYS A 23 7.34 -16.72 7.31
C CYS A 23 7.21 -15.31 7.92
N HIS A 24 6.78 -14.34 7.12
CA HIS A 24 6.60 -12.96 7.56
C HIS A 24 5.56 -12.79 8.67
N ASP A 25 4.51 -13.61 8.66
CA ASP A 25 3.45 -13.55 9.68
C ASP A 25 3.80 -14.23 11.00
N CYS A 26 4.28 -15.49 10.96
CA CYS A 26 4.42 -16.31 12.16
C CYS A 26 5.87 -16.61 12.56
N GLY A 27 6.85 -16.20 11.75
CA GLY A 27 8.28 -16.38 12.03
C GLY A 27 8.77 -17.83 11.97
N LEU A 28 7.99 -18.75 11.38
CA LEU A 28 8.42 -20.14 11.18
C LEU A 28 9.41 -20.22 10.02
N LEU A 29 10.55 -20.88 10.24
CA LEU A 29 11.53 -21.19 9.20
C LEU A 29 11.08 -22.41 8.39
N HIS A 30 11.25 -22.34 7.08
CA HIS A 30 10.90 -23.37 6.13
C HIS A 30 12.07 -23.64 5.18
N ASP A 31 12.41 -24.90 4.99
CA ASP A 31 13.23 -25.35 3.87
C ASP A 31 12.34 -25.44 2.63
N VAL A 32 12.43 -24.42 1.76
CA VAL A 32 11.60 -24.35 0.57
C VAL A 32 12.32 -25.01 -0.59
N PRO A 33 11.78 -26.09 -1.16
CA PRO A 33 12.38 -26.78 -2.30
C PRO A 33 12.38 -25.88 -3.54
N PRO A 34 13.18 -26.22 -4.56
CA PRO A 34 13.11 -25.52 -5.84
C PRO A 34 11.70 -25.54 -6.42
N LEU A 35 11.16 -24.35 -6.72
CA LEU A 35 9.82 -24.19 -7.29
C LEU A 35 9.87 -24.21 -8.82
N HIS A 36 8.87 -24.82 -9.44
CA HIS A 36 8.61 -24.74 -10.88
C HIS A 36 7.68 -23.57 -11.21
N ASP A 37 7.60 -23.21 -12.50
CA ASP A 37 6.77 -22.10 -12.95
C ASP A 37 5.31 -22.27 -12.53
N GLY A 38 4.72 -21.23 -11.93
CA GLY A 38 3.35 -21.23 -11.42
C GLY A 38 3.18 -21.83 -10.02
N MET A 39 4.22 -22.41 -9.40
CA MET A 39 4.12 -22.97 -8.04
C MET A 39 4.20 -21.88 -6.95
N ARG A 40 3.50 -22.14 -5.84
CA ARG A 40 3.46 -21.29 -4.62
C ARG A 40 3.92 -22.09 -3.40
N ALA A 41 4.83 -21.53 -2.62
CA ALA A 41 5.15 -22.05 -1.30
C ALA A 41 4.22 -21.40 -0.25
N ARG A 42 3.61 -22.21 0.63
CA ARG A 42 2.77 -21.73 1.74
C ARG A 42 3.32 -22.17 3.09
N CYS A 43 3.22 -21.31 4.09
CA CYS A 43 3.57 -21.60 5.46
C CYS A 43 2.63 -22.67 6.04
N SER A 44 3.19 -23.76 6.59
CA SER A 44 2.42 -24.85 7.18
C SER A 44 1.71 -24.47 8.49
N ARG A 45 2.11 -23.36 9.14
CA ARG A 45 1.54 -22.92 10.43
C ARG A 45 0.38 -21.93 10.28
N CYS A 46 0.54 -20.92 9.42
CA CYS A 46 -0.44 -19.82 9.29
C CYS A 46 -1.00 -19.67 7.86
N GLY A 47 -0.56 -20.50 6.91
CA GLY A 47 -1.02 -20.45 5.53
C GLY A 47 -0.54 -19.25 4.71
N ALA A 48 0.35 -18.40 5.24
CA ALA A 48 0.92 -17.27 4.49
C ALA A 48 1.65 -17.76 3.23
N THR A 49 1.59 -17.01 2.14
CA THR A 49 2.40 -17.31 0.95
C THR A 49 3.84 -16.88 1.23
N LEU A 50 4.79 -17.81 1.11
CA LEU A 50 6.22 -17.56 1.33
C LEU A 50 6.88 -17.05 0.05
N GLU A 51 6.58 -17.67 -1.09
CA GLU A 51 7.13 -17.31 -2.41
C GLU A 51 6.14 -17.74 -3.50
N HIS A 52 6.02 -16.93 -4.55
CA HIS A 52 5.31 -17.26 -5.78
C HIS A 52 6.30 -17.24 -6.94
N TYR A 53 6.66 -18.40 -7.49
CA TYR A 53 7.64 -18.45 -8.57
C TYR A 53 6.98 -18.30 -9.94
N ARG A 54 7.44 -17.32 -10.73
CA ARG A 54 7.12 -17.22 -12.17
C ARG A 54 8.38 -17.06 -13.00
N ALA A 55 8.47 -17.82 -14.08
CA ALA A 55 9.59 -17.81 -15.03
C ALA A 55 9.47 -16.70 -16.11
N ILE A 56 8.79 -15.59 -15.80
CA ILE A 56 8.54 -14.54 -16.81
C ILE A 56 9.80 -13.74 -17.12
N SER A 57 9.96 -13.41 -18.41
CA SER A 57 11.10 -12.63 -18.89
C SER A 57 11.03 -11.17 -18.43
N LEU A 58 12.19 -10.65 -18.00
CA LEU A 58 12.43 -9.22 -17.70
C LEU A 58 12.00 -8.28 -18.85
N SER A 59 11.84 -8.80 -20.07
CA SER A 59 11.35 -8.03 -21.22
C SER A 59 9.89 -7.61 -21.09
N HIS A 60 9.00 -8.51 -20.64
CA HIS A 60 7.59 -8.19 -20.43
C HIS A 60 7.43 -7.17 -19.30
N ALA A 61 8.12 -7.40 -18.17
CA ALA A 61 8.13 -6.47 -17.04
C ALA A 61 8.56 -5.05 -17.45
N TYR A 62 9.52 -4.93 -18.37
CA TYR A 62 9.94 -3.64 -18.92
C TYR A 62 8.88 -2.98 -19.81
N ALA A 63 8.23 -3.76 -20.67
CA ALA A 63 7.14 -3.27 -21.52
C ALA A 63 5.95 -2.77 -20.67
N TYR A 64 5.54 -3.52 -19.65
CA TYR A 64 4.51 -3.10 -18.70
C TYR A 64 4.93 -1.86 -17.90
N SER A 65 6.20 -1.74 -17.50
CA SER A 65 6.68 -0.54 -16.80
C SER A 65 6.59 0.72 -17.67
N TRP A 66 6.89 0.61 -18.98
CA TRP A 66 6.70 1.72 -19.93
C TRP A 66 5.23 2.01 -20.21
N ALA A 67 4.39 0.98 -20.39
CA ALA A 67 2.95 1.15 -20.53
C ALA A 67 2.36 1.87 -19.31
N GLY A 68 2.81 1.51 -18.11
CA GLY A 68 2.45 2.18 -16.86
C GLY A 68 2.90 3.65 -16.83
N ALA A 69 4.12 3.96 -17.27
CA ALA A 69 4.60 5.33 -17.35
C ALA A 69 3.78 6.20 -18.33
N ILE A 70 3.40 5.64 -19.48
CA ILE A 70 2.55 6.31 -20.47
C ILE A 70 1.14 6.54 -19.89
N CYS A 71 0.53 5.51 -19.31
CA CYS A 71 -0.80 5.63 -18.69
C CYS A 71 -0.79 6.64 -17.53
N PHE A 72 0.27 6.66 -16.73
CA PHE A 72 0.45 7.64 -15.66
C PHE A 72 0.60 9.06 -16.20
N ALA A 73 1.40 9.27 -17.24
CA ALA A 73 1.49 10.59 -17.89
C ALA A 73 0.13 11.02 -18.44
N MET A 74 -0.56 10.15 -19.19
CA MET A 74 -1.90 10.40 -19.70
C MET A 74 -2.88 10.76 -18.58
N ALA A 75 -2.91 10.01 -17.48
CA ALA A 75 -3.80 10.27 -16.35
C ALA A 75 -3.55 11.66 -15.72
N ASN A 76 -2.31 12.16 -15.69
CA ASN A 76 -2.00 13.45 -15.08
C ASN A 76 -2.26 14.65 -16.01
N PHE A 77 -2.10 14.48 -17.32
CA PHE A 77 -2.23 15.58 -18.29
C PHE A 77 -3.61 15.65 -18.97
N LEU A 78 -4.39 14.58 -18.93
CA LEU A 78 -5.73 14.53 -19.53
C LEU A 78 -6.82 14.93 -18.53
N PRO A 79 -7.97 15.42 -19.02
CA PRO A 79 -9.09 15.75 -18.16
C PRO A 79 -9.82 14.52 -17.64
N PHE A 80 -10.25 14.57 -16.37
CA PHE A 80 -11.01 13.53 -15.66
C PHE A 80 -12.50 13.65 -15.88
N ILE A 81 -13.05 14.82 -15.59
CA ILE A 81 -14.47 15.10 -15.63
C ILE A 81 -14.66 16.42 -16.35
N LYS A 82 -15.61 16.46 -17.28
CA LYS A 82 -16.14 17.70 -17.81
C LYS A 82 -17.56 17.87 -17.29
N LEU A 83 -17.81 19.03 -16.69
CA LEU A 83 -19.13 19.45 -16.24
C LEU A 83 -19.59 20.58 -17.14
N GLU A 84 -20.79 20.47 -17.68
CA GLU A 84 -21.43 21.58 -18.38
C GLU A 84 -22.60 22.08 -17.54
N ILE A 85 -22.47 23.29 -16.99
CA ILE A 85 -23.52 23.95 -16.22
C ILE A 85 -23.80 25.28 -16.89
N SER A 86 -25.05 25.50 -17.33
CA SER A 86 -25.51 26.76 -17.92
C SER A 86 -24.66 27.26 -19.11
N GLY A 87 -24.19 26.33 -19.97
CA GLY A 87 -23.40 26.65 -21.17
C GLY A 87 -21.91 26.96 -20.91
N ARG A 88 -21.42 26.80 -19.68
CA ARG A 88 -20.00 26.92 -19.34
C ARG A 88 -19.42 25.53 -19.06
N ALA A 89 -18.56 25.06 -19.96
CA ALA A 89 -17.84 23.81 -19.77
C ALA A 89 -16.67 24.01 -18.81
N GLN A 90 -16.70 23.31 -17.68
CA GLN A 90 -15.65 23.28 -16.68
C GLN A 90 -14.94 21.92 -16.72
N VAL A 91 -13.61 21.94 -16.68
CA VAL A 91 -12.79 20.74 -16.86
C VAL A 91 -11.98 20.48 -15.60
N ALA A 92 -12.24 19.36 -14.94
CA ALA A 92 -11.47 18.89 -13.80
C ALA A 92 -10.37 17.93 -14.24
N SER A 93 -9.15 18.16 -13.77
CA SER A 93 -8.00 17.26 -13.82
C SER A 93 -7.55 16.89 -12.40
N LEU A 94 -6.66 15.91 -12.27
CA LEU A 94 -6.10 15.50 -10.97
C LEU A 94 -5.33 16.65 -10.30
N VAL A 95 -4.56 17.40 -11.10
CA VAL A 95 -3.75 18.54 -10.62
C VAL A 95 -4.63 19.69 -10.17
N THR A 96 -5.71 19.98 -10.89
CA THR A 96 -6.66 21.04 -10.48
C THR A 96 -7.35 20.71 -9.18
N GLY A 97 -7.62 19.43 -8.88
CA GLY A 97 -8.18 19.03 -7.58
C GLY A 97 -7.22 19.26 -6.41
N ILE A 98 -5.93 18.99 -6.60
CA ILE A 98 -4.89 19.30 -5.61
C ILE A 98 -4.80 20.82 -5.37
N LYS A 99 -4.83 21.61 -6.45
CA LYS A 99 -4.82 23.08 -6.35
C LYS A 99 -6.07 23.60 -5.65
N ALA A 100 -7.25 23.05 -5.94
CA ALA A 100 -8.51 23.41 -5.31
C ALA A 100 -8.50 23.18 -3.80
N LEU A 101 -7.91 22.07 -3.33
CA LEU A 101 -7.71 21.80 -1.90
C LEU A 101 -6.79 22.84 -1.25
N TYR A 102 -5.69 23.18 -1.92
CA TYR A 102 -4.75 24.19 -1.43
C TYR A 102 -5.42 25.57 -1.31
N ASP A 103 -6.16 25.98 -2.34
CA ASP A 103 -6.83 27.28 -2.40
C ASP A 103 -7.94 27.42 -1.34
N GLN A 104 -8.49 26.30 -0.83
CA GLN A 104 -9.48 26.27 0.28
C GLN A 104 -8.87 26.16 1.68
N GLY A 105 -7.54 26.25 1.82
CA GLY A 105 -6.90 26.14 3.13
C GLY A 105 -6.75 24.70 3.64
N LEU A 106 -7.10 23.69 2.85
CA LEU A 106 -6.79 22.26 3.10
C LEU A 106 -5.45 21.86 2.48
N TRP A 107 -4.43 22.69 2.67
CA TRP A 107 -3.12 22.46 2.08
C TRP A 107 -2.49 21.15 2.61
N GLU A 108 -2.80 20.73 3.84
CA GLU A 108 -2.35 19.46 4.42
C GLU A 108 -2.92 18.26 3.65
N LEU A 109 -4.23 18.27 3.37
CA LEU A 109 -4.86 17.23 2.57
C LEU A 109 -4.36 17.28 1.12
N GLY A 110 -4.15 18.48 0.57
CA GLY A 110 -3.53 18.68 -0.74
C GLY A 110 -2.16 18.02 -0.84
N ILE A 111 -1.30 18.14 0.19
CA ILE A 111 0.00 17.47 0.25
C ILE A 111 -0.16 15.95 0.29
N VAL A 112 -1.05 15.43 1.13
CA VAL A 112 -1.29 13.97 1.24
C VAL A 112 -1.79 13.40 -0.09
N VAL A 113 -2.75 14.07 -0.72
CA VAL A 113 -3.31 13.70 -2.03
C VAL A 113 -2.24 13.78 -3.12
N ALA A 114 -1.47 14.86 -3.19
CA ALA A 114 -0.38 15.02 -4.16
C ALA A 114 0.71 13.96 -3.97
N PHE A 115 1.09 13.67 -2.72
CA PHE A 115 2.08 12.65 -2.41
C PHE A 115 1.60 11.26 -2.84
N THR A 116 0.38 10.88 -2.50
CA THR A 116 -0.15 9.53 -2.75
C THR A 116 -0.58 9.29 -4.21
N MET A 117 -1.01 10.31 -4.93
CA MET A 117 -1.46 10.19 -6.32
C MET A 117 -0.39 10.48 -7.36
N LEU A 118 0.47 11.48 -7.11
CA LEU A 118 1.48 11.92 -8.08
C LEU A 118 2.88 11.41 -7.69
N VAL A 119 3.32 11.73 -6.48
CA VAL A 119 4.72 11.49 -6.09
C VAL A 119 5.02 10.01 -5.90
N ALA A 120 4.26 9.29 -5.08
CA ALA A 120 4.53 7.90 -4.75
C ALA A 120 4.40 6.95 -5.95
N PRO A 121 3.34 7.00 -6.78
CA PRO A 121 3.25 6.17 -7.96
C PRO A 121 4.28 6.57 -9.02
N GLY A 122 4.53 7.88 -9.22
CA GLY A 122 5.55 8.37 -10.13
C GLY A 122 6.94 7.86 -9.76
N LEU A 123 7.34 7.98 -8.50
CA LEU A 123 8.61 7.46 -7.98
C LEU A 123 8.69 5.93 -8.13
N GLN A 124 7.61 5.19 -7.88
CA GLN A 124 7.59 3.74 -8.04
C GLN A 124 7.80 3.32 -9.51
N ILE A 125 7.13 3.98 -10.44
CA ILE A 125 7.27 3.72 -11.88
C ILE A 125 8.68 4.07 -12.35
N LEU A 126 9.19 5.25 -11.97
CA LEU A 126 10.55 5.70 -12.30
C LEU A 126 11.61 4.74 -11.76
N ALA A 127 11.48 4.30 -10.51
CA ALA A 127 12.43 3.37 -9.91
C ALA A 127 12.43 2.00 -10.63
N ARG A 128 11.25 1.45 -10.96
CA ARG A 128 11.12 0.21 -11.73
C ARG A 128 11.75 0.34 -13.12
N LEU A 129 11.47 1.42 -13.84
CA LEU A 129 12.08 1.69 -15.15
C LEU A 129 13.61 1.82 -15.05
N THR A 130 14.10 2.51 -14.04
CA THR A 130 15.54 2.69 -13.81
C THR A 130 16.23 1.35 -13.53
N VAL A 131 15.66 0.53 -12.65
CA VAL A 131 16.16 -0.82 -12.33
C VAL A 131 16.18 -1.72 -13.55
N LEU A 132 15.07 -1.80 -14.30
CA LEU A 132 14.97 -2.67 -15.45
C LEU A 132 15.84 -2.20 -16.63
N THR A 133 15.96 -0.88 -16.84
CA THR A 133 16.89 -0.31 -17.83
C THR A 133 18.34 -0.63 -17.46
N GLY A 134 18.72 -0.42 -16.19
CA GLY A 134 20.05 -0.76 -15.69
C GLY A 134 20.36 -2.25 -15.84
N LEU A 135 19.40 -3.13 -15.56
CA LEU A 135 19.51 -4.57 -15.79
C LEU A 135 19.60 -4.98 -17.27
N ARG A 136 19.32 -4.08 -18.24
CA ARG A 136 19.60 -4.33 -19.66
C ARG A 136 20.99 -3.86 -20.10
N MET A 137 21.61 -2.95 -19.35
CA MET A 137 22.96 -2.48 -19.66
C MET A 137 24.00 -3.59 -19.49
N ARG A 138 25.07 -3.53 -20.31
CA ARG A 138 26.22 -4.44 -20.18
C ARG A 138 26.94 -4.26 -18.83
N ARG A 139 27.05 -3.02 -18.36
CA ARG A 139 27.64 -2.65 -17.06
C ARG A 139 26.62 -1.87 -16.23
N PRO A 140 25.79 -2.54 -15.43
CA PRO A 140 24.80 -1.86 -14.61
C PRO A 140 25.46 -1.01 -13.50
N PRO A 141 24.89 0.16 -13.14
CA PRO A 141 25.39 0.95 -12.02
C PRO A 141 25.21 0.23 -10.67
N ARG A 142 26.16 0.42 -9.76
CA ARG A 142 26.17 -0.22 -8.42
C ARG A 142 25.07 0.28 -7.48
N TRP A 143 24.46 1.43 -7.75
CA TRP A 143 23.40 2.02 -6.93
C TRP A 143 21.99 1.45 -7.22
N LEU A 144 21.82 0.59 -8.23
CA LEU A 144 20.50 0.00 -8.56
C LEU A 144 19.83 -0.74 -7.40
N PRO A 145 20.53 -1.57 -6.59
CA PRO A 145 19.91 -2.22 -5.44
C PRO A 145 19.38 -1.23 -4.40
N LEU A 146 20.03 -0.08 -4.25
CA LEU A 146 19.59 0.98 -3.34
C LEU A 146 18.29 1.63 -3.84
N VAL A 147 18.19 1.87 -5.15
CA VAL A 147 16.95 2.40 -5.76
C VAL A 147 15.80 1.40 -5.65
N HIS A 148 16.05 0.11 -5.87
CA HIS A 148 15.03 -0.92 -5.68
C HIS A 148 14.59 -1.01 -4.20
N ARG A 149 15.53 -0.91 -3.24
CA ARG A 149 15.22 -0.81 -1.82
C ARG A 149 14.33 0.39 -1.50
N GLY A 150 14.68 1.59 -1.97
CA GLY A 150 13.88 2.80 -1.79
C GLY A 150 12.46 2.66 -2.38
N ALA A 151 12.36 2.05 -3.57
CA ALA A 151 11.07 1.81 -4.24
C ALA A 151 10.13 0.91 -3.44
N SER A 152 10.66 -0.08 -2.70
CA SER A 152 9.84 -0.96 -1.86
C SER A 152 9.12 -0.22 -0.73
N PHE A 153 9.74 0.84 -0.19
CA PHE A 153 9.13 1.71 0.83
C PHE A 153 8.01 2.56 0.23
N VAL A 154 8.27 3.23 -0.89
CA VAL A 154 7.31 4.12 -1.56
C VAL A 154 6.13 3.33 -2.13
N GLY A 155 6.36 2.09 -2.57
CA GLY A 155 5.33 1.24 -3.13
C GLY A 155 4.15 0.94 -2.19
N ARG A 156 4.35 1.05 -0.86
CA ARG A 156 3.26 0.90 0.11
C ARG A 156 2.27 2.08 0.14
N TRP A 157 2.72 3.24 -0.35
CA TRP A 157 1.94 4.48 -0.39
C TRP A 157 1.28 4.74 -1.75
N ALA A 158 1.69 4.02 -2.79
CA ALA A 158 1.11 4.15 -4.13
C ALA A 158 -0.24 3.44 -4.19
N MET A 159 -1.33 4.19 -3.99
CA MET A 159 -2.70 3.66 -3.87
C MET A 159 -3.60 4.14 -5.01
N ILE A 160 -3.19 3.87 -6.26
CA ILE A 160 -3.95 4.28 -7.46
C ILE A 160 -5.33 3.61 -7.50
N GLU A 161 -5.41 2.35 -7.07
CA GLU A 161 -6.66 1.59 -7.02
C GLU A 161 -7.72 2.23 -6.10
N VAL A 162 -7.26 2.82 -4.98
CA VAL A 162 -8.11 3.48 -3.98
C VAL A 162 -8.67 4.78 -4.56
N TYR A 163 -7.87 5.53 -5.31
CA TYR A 163 -8.33 6.73 -6.00
C TYR A 163 -9.40 6.42 -7.06
N MET A 164 -9.24 5.37 -7.85
CA MET A 164 -10.22 4.98 -8.87
C MET A 164 -11.60 4.70 -8.25
N LEU A 165 -11.64 4.07 -7.09
CA LEU A 165 -12.89 3.84 -6.36
C LEU A 165 -13.48 5.15 -5.81
N GLY A 166 -12.65 6.03 -5.25
CA GLY A 166 -13.10 7.36 -4.81
C GLY A 166 -13.70 8.17 -5.96
N LEU A 167 -13.09 8.09 -7.15
CA LEU A 167 -13.62 8.69 -8.38
C LEU A 167 -14.94 8.07 -8.83
N LEU A 168 -15.06 6.74 -8.79
CA LEU A 168 -16.30 6.05 -9.13
C LEU A 168 -17.45 6.48 -8.22
N VAL A 169 -17.19 6.57 -6.92
CA VAL A 169 -18.17 7.04 -5.92
C VAL A 169 -18.56 8.49 -6.19
N ALA A 170 -17.57 9.36 -6.45
CA ALA A 170 -17.83 10.75 -6.80
C ALA A 170 -18.66 10.88 -8.09
N TYR A 171 -18.35 10.09 -9.13
CA TYR A 171 -19.11 10.06 -10.38
C TYR A 171 -20.58 9.67 -10.17
N VAL A 172 -20.83 8.59 -9.42
CA VAL A 172 -22.20 8.14 -9.09
C VAL A 172 -22.98 9.24 -8.36
N LYS A 173 -22.32 10.05 -7.51
CA LYS A 173 -22.97 11.16 -6.82
C LYS A 173 -23.33 12.33 -7.75
N LEU A 174 -22.54 12.55 -8.79
CA LEU A 174 -22.70 13.73 -9.66
C LEU A 174 -23.70 13.52 -10.79
N ILE A 175 -23.90 12.29 -11.27
CA ILE A 175 -24.81 12.02 -12.39
C ILE A 175 -26.27 12.34 -12.04
N ASP A 176 -26.62 12.32 -10.76
CA ASP A 176 -27.93 12.73 -10.26
C ASP A 176 -28.11 14.26 -10.26
N LEU A 177 -27.01 15.02 -10.30
CA LEU A 177 -26.98 16.48 -10.16
C LEU A 177 -26.75 17.21 -11.49
N ALA A 178 -25.98 16.62 -12.41
CA ALA A 178 -25.59 17.26 -13.67
C ALA A 178 -25.26 16.23 -14.77
N GLN A 179 -25.15 16.70 -16.02
CA GLN A 179 -24.53 15.90 -17.08
C GLN A 179 -23.01 15.84 -16.84
N VAL A 180 -22.51 14.63 -16.60
CA VAL A 180 -21.12 14.36 -16.24
C VAL A 180 -20.48 13.54 -17.35
N ASP A 181 -19.58 14.16 -18.11
CA ASP A 181 -18.80 13.45 -19.11
C ASP A 181 -17.47 12.97 -18.52
N LEU A 182 -17.25 11.66 -18.55
CA LEU A 182 -15.97 11.06 -18.17
C LEU A 182 -14.93 11.34 -19.27
N GLY A 183 -13.87 12.03 -18.88
CA GLY A 183 -12.75 12.34 -19.74
C GLY A 183 -11.79 11.15 -19.95
N PRO A 184 -10.86 11.26 -20.92
CA PRO A 184 -9.93 10.19 -21.26
C PRO A 184 -8.96 9.79 -20.13
N ALA A 185 -8.75 10.66 -19.12
CA ALA A 185 -7.91 10.33 -17.97
C ALA A 185 -8.44 9.15 -17.16
N VAL A 186 -9.77 8.94 -17.11
CA VAL A 186 -10.38 7.83 -16.37
C VAL A 186 -9.93 6.49 -16.94
N PHE A 187 -9.97 6.36 -18.28
CA PHE A 187 -9.48 5.17 -18.95
C PHE A 187 -7.97 4.98 -18.76
N ALA A 188 -7.19 6.07 -18.73
CA ALA A 188 -5.76 6.01 -18.44
C ALA A 188 -5.47 5.51 -17.01
N VAL A 189 -6.26 5.93 -16.00
CA VAL A 189 -6.15 5.43 -14.62
C VAL A 189 -6.54 3.95 -14.53
N VAL A 190 -7.62 3.53 -15.19
CA VAL A 190 -8.02 2.12 -15.23
C VAL A 190 -6.95 1.26 -15.89
N ALA A 191 -6.41 1.71 -17.03
CA ALA A 191 -5.30 1.03 -17.70
C ALA A 191 -4.05 0.99 -16.81
N LEU A 192 -3.74 2.09 -16.11
CA LEU A 192 -2.63 2.14 -15.15
C LEU A 192 -2.81 1.12 -14.02
N MET A 193 -4.00 1.03 -13.43
CA MET A 193 -4.33 0.03 -12.39
C MET A 193 -4.12 -1.40 -12.90
N LEU A 194 -4.62 -1.72 -14.09
CA LEU A 194 -4.44 -3.05 -14.68
C LEU A 194 -2.97 -3.35 -14.93
N VAL A 195 -2.20 -2.37 -15.41
CA VAL A 195 -0.76 -2.52 -15.68
C VAL A 195 0.04 -2.65 -14.38
N THR A 196 -0.28 -1.93 -13.31
CA THR A 196 0.41 -2.06 -12.02
C THR A 196 0.13 -3.40 -11.36
N VAL A 197 -1.14 -3.87 -11.40
CA VAL A 197 -1.54 -5.21 -10.92
C VAL A 197 -0.86 -6.30 -11.75
N ALA A 198 -0.86 -6.18 -13.08
CA ALA A 198 -0.16 -7.10 -13.95
C ALA A 198 1.35 -7.10 -13.67
N THR A 199 1.97 -5.93 -13.51
CA THR A 199 3.40 -5.83 -13.16
C THR A 199 3.70 -6.55 -11.85
N GLY A 200 2.91 -6.34 -10.79
CA GLY A 200 3.10 -7.04 -9.51
C GLY A 200 2.85 -8.54 -9.59
N ALA A 201 1.92 -9.00 -10.44
CA ALA A 201 1.65 -10.42 -10.63
C ALA A 201 2.71 -11.13 -11.51
N LEU A 202 3.38 -10.38 -12.40
CA LEU A 202 4.33 -10.92 -13.37
C LEU A 202 5.80 -10.74 -12.94
N LEU A 203 6.11 -9.70 -12.17
CA LEU A 203 7.46 -9.37 -11.69
C LEU A 203 7.54 -9.56 -10.18
N ASP A 204 8.16 -10.66 -9.77
CA ASP A 204 8.45 -10.93 -8.36
C ASP A 204 9.75 -10.22 -7.93
N ASP A 205 9.77 -9.64 -6.72
CA ASP A 205 10.90 -8.88 -6.18
C ASP A 205 12.17 -9.76 -6.12
N GLU A 206 12.01 -11.04 -5.77
CA GLU A 206 13.12 -11.99 -5.71
C GLU A 206 13.77 -12.20 -7.10
N THR A 207 13.01 -12.06 -8.19
CA THR A 207 13.55 -12.16 -9.56
C THR A 207 14.49 -11.01 -9.88
N ILE A 208 14.19 -9.81 -9.39
CA ILE A 208 15.05 -8.62 -9.52
C ILE A 208 16.34 -8.84 -8.72
N TRP A 209 16.23 -9.27 -7.46
CA TRP A 209 17.38 -9.54 -6.59
C TRP A 209 18.29 -10.65 -7.14
N ARG A 210 17.72 -11.74 -7.68
CA ARG A 210 18.49 -12.78 -8.38
C ARG A 210 19.21 -12.24 -9.61
N SER A 211 18.60 -11.28 -10.31
CA SER A 211 19.22 -10.63 -11.47
C SER A 211 20.37 -9.70 -11.06
N PHE A 212 20.25 -9.01 -9.93
CA PHE A 212 21.37 -8.28 -9.32
C PHE A 212 22.52 -9.21 -8.92
N ALA A 213 22.23 -10.35 -8.29
CA ALA A 213 23.23 -11.33 -7.91
C ALA A 213 23.99 -11.90 -9.13
N ARG A 214 23.26 -12.29 -10.18
CA ARG A 214 23.87 -12.78 -11.44
C ARG A 214 24.81 -11.77 -12.10
N LYS A 215 24.54 -10.47 -11.95
CA LYS A 215 25.36 -9.39 -12.50
C LYS A 215 26.43 -8.86 -11.54
N GLY A 216 26.57 -9.46 -10.34
CA GLY A 216 27.55 -9.02 -9.35
C GLY A 216 27.25 -7.67 -8.69
N LEU A 217 25.98 -7.23 -8.71
CA LEU A 217 25.53 -5.99 -8.04
C LEU A 217 25.18 -6.20 -6.57
N ALA A 218 24.78 -7.42 -6.21
CA ALA A 218 24.47 -7.84 -4.85
C ALA A 218 25.10 -9.21 -4.62
N PRO A 219 25.52 -9.55 -3.39
CA PRO A 219 25.99 -10.90 -3.13
C PRO A 219 24.86 -11.94 -3.30
N PRO A 220 25.20 -13.19 -3.66
CA PRO A 220 24.23 -14.27 -3.65
C PRO A 220 23.65 -14.48 -2.24
N PRO A 221 22.45 -15.07 -2.12
CA PRO A 221 21.88 -15.39 -0.81
C PRO A 221 22.86 -16.27 -0.01
N PRO A 222 23.19 -15.91 1.24
CA PRO A 222 24.09 -16.71 2.07
C PRO A 222 23.43 -18.05 2.42
N ARG A 223 24.24 -19.06 2.74
CA ARG A 223 23.75 -20.27 3.39
C ARG A 223 23.32 -19.90 4.81
N VAL A 224 22.08 -20.25 5.16
CA VAL A 224 21.53 -20.01 6.48
C VAL A 224 21.75 -21.25 7.32
N ASP A 225 22.39 -21.08 8.47
CA ASP A 225 22.52 -22.12 9.50
C ASP A 225 21.33 -22.04 10.46
N PRO A 226 20.41 -23.03 10.49
CA PRO A 226 19.26 -23.01 11.39
C PRO A 226 19.61 -23.02 12.89
N SER A 227 20.83 -23.45 13.24
CA SER A 227 21.29 -23.53 14.64
C SER A 227 21.67 -22.16 15.22
N ARG A 228 21.93 -21.18 14.35
CA ARG A 228 22.31 -19.82 14.72
C ARG A 228 21.10 -18.88 14.65
N PRO A 229 21.07 -17.80 15.45
CA PRO A 229 20.01 -16.82 15.37
C PRO A 229 19.88 -16.25 13.96
N THR A 230 18.66 -16.26 13.41
CA THR A 230 18.34 -15.74 12.08
C THR A 230 17.46 -14.51 12.15
N ALA A 231 17.50 -13.68 11.11
CA ALA A 231 16.61 -12.55 10.93
C ALA A 231 16.16 -12.44 9.47
N LEU A 232 14.87 -12.19 9.28
CA LEU A 232 14.28 -11.78 8.01
C LEU A 232 14.47 -10.27 7.77
N CYS A 233 15.05 -9.91 6.63
CA CYS A 233 15.14 -8.52 6.20
C CYS A 233 13.79 -7.98 5.72
N GLU A 234 13.30 -6.89 6.30
CA GLU A 234 12.00 -6.29 5.91
C GLU A 234 12.02 -5.55 4.56
N SER A 235 13.21 -5.23 4.04
CA SER A 235 13.36 -4.52 2.75
C SER A 235 13.46 -5.45 1.55
N CYS A 236 14.12 -6.61 1.70
CA CYS A 236 14.38 -7.52 0.58
C CYS A 236 13.97 -8.97 0.85
N TRP A 237 13.35 -9.23 2.00
CA TRP A 237 12.84 -10.54 2.44
C TRP A 237 13.89 -11.67 2.50
N LEU A 238 15.18 -11.30 2.44
CA LEU A 238 16.27 -12.26 2.62
C LEU A 238 16.38 -12.65 4.09
N VAL A 239 16.42 -13.95 4.36
CA VAL A 239 16.81 -14.50 5.66
C VAL A 239 18.32 -14.64 5.70
N SER A 240 18.93 -14.18 6.79
CA SER A 240 20.35 -14.36 7.06
C SER A 240 20.59 -14.61 8.54
N ASN A 241 21.67 -15.32 8.86
CA ASN A 241 22.15 -15.42 10.24
C ASN A 241 22.58 -14.05 10.75
N LEU A 242 22.26 -13.77 12.00
CA LEU A 242 22.78 -12.60 12.71
C LEU A 242 24.26 -12.83 13.07
N PRO A 243 25.11 -11.80 12.95
CA PRO A 243 26.48 -11.86 13.42
C PRO A 243 26.53 -12.04 14.93
N ASP A 244 27.54 -12.75 15.42
CA ASP A 244 27.70 -13.08 16.85
C ASP A 244 27.95 -11.83 17.72
N SER A 245 28.35 -10.71 17.11
CA SER A 245 28.69 -9.45 17.77
C SER A 245 27.49 -8.61 18.22
N GLY A 246 26.24 -9.03 17.97
CA GLY A 246 25.02 -8.46 18.54
C GLY A 246 24.64 -7.02 18.12
N HIS A 247 25.60 -6.22 17.64
CA HIS A 247 25.43 -4.82 17.25
C HIS A 247 25.48 -4.66 15.72
N ASP A 248 24.55 -3.86 15.19
CA ASP A 248 24.48 -3.39 13.79
C ASP A 248 24.59 -4.47 12.71
N ALA A 249 23.83 -5.55 12.86
CA ALA A 249 23.67 -6.53 11.79
C ALA A 249 23.07 -5.85 10.55
N ALA A 250 23.77 -5.91 9.42
CA ALA A 250 23.29 -5.38 8.14
C ALA A 250 22.97 -6.52 7.17
N CYS A 251 21.91 -6.36 6.39
CA CYS A 251 21.52 -7.32 5.37
C CYS A 251 22.62 -7.41 4.32
N PRO A 252 23.18 -8.61 4.04
CA PRO A 252 24.28 -8.73 3.07
C PRO A 252 23.83 -8.32 1.66
N ARG A 253 22.53 -8.42 1.35
CA ARG A 253 21.98 -8.14 0.02
C ARG A 253 21.62 -6.67 -0.20
N CYS A 254 20.96 -6.03 0.76
CA CYS A 254 20.41 -4.67 0.59
C CYS A 254 20.93 -3.64 1.62
N SER A 255 21.86 -4.04 2.49
CA SER A 255 22.43 -3.27 3.59
C SER A 255 21.41 -2.64 4.55
N ALA A 256 20.17 -3.15 4.59
CA ALA A 256 19.18 -2.73 5.57
C ALA A 256 19.53 -3.27 6.95
N PRO A 257 19.27 -2.53 8.03
CA PRO A 257 19.52 -3.03 9.38
C PRO A 257 18.64 -4.26 9.64
N LEU A 258 19.27 -5.33 10.13
CA LEU A 258 18.66 -6.61 10.45
C LEU A 258 18.37 -6.69 11.92
N HIS A 259 17.15 -7.10 12.24
CA HIS A 259 16.72 -7.36 13.60
C HIS A 259 15.90 -8.65 13.61
N GLN A 260 16.04 -9.44 14.68
CA GLN A 260 15.23 -10.65 14.89
C GLN A 260 13.73 -10.32 14.94
N ARG A 261 13.39 -9.20 15.58
CA ARG A 261 12.04 -8.62 15.67
C ARG A 261 12.13 -7.11 15.50
N LYS A 262 11.05 -6.47 15.07
CA LYS A 262 11.00 -5.00 14.97
C LYS A 262 11.33 -4.36 16.33
N PRO A 263 12.30 -3.43 16.38
CA PRO A 263 12.69 -2.78 17.63
C PRO A 263 11.52 -1.97 18.20
N ASN A 264 11.24 -2.17 19.49
CA ASN A 264 10.17 -1.49 20.23
C ASN A 264 8.78 -1.59 19.55
N SER A 265 8.49 -2.66 18.81
CA SER A 265 7.24 -2.82 18.06
C SER A 265 5.99 -2.58 18.92
N LEU A 266 5.88 -3.25 20.08
CA LEU A 266 4.72 -3.09 20.96
C LEU A 266 4.56 -1.66 21.48
N THR A 267 5.64 -1.03 21.93
CA THR A 267 5.63 0.35 22.45
C THR A 267 5.25 1.36 21.37
N ARG A 268 5.85 1.24 20.18
CA ARG A 268 5.55 2.11 19.03
C ARG A 268 4.11 1.97 18.58
N THR A 269 3.62 0.73 18.45
CA THR A 269 2.23 0.49 18.06
C THR A 269 1.26 1.00 19.12
N TRP A 270 1.53 0.85 20.42
CA TRP A 270 0.72 1.47 21.48
C TRP A 270 0.68 2.99 21.40
N ALA A 271 1.84 3.65 21.24
CA ALA A 271 1.90 5.10 21.14
C ALA A 271 1.08 5.63 19.95
N LEU A 272 1.23 5.00 18.78
CA LEU A 272 0.46 5.35 17.58
C LEU A 272 -1.04 5.05 17.76
N LEU A 273 -1.38 3.92 18.37
CA LEU A 273 -2.77 3.53 18.62
C LEU A 273 -3.48 4.50 19.56
N ILE A 274 -2.83 4.91 20.65
CA ILE A 274 -3.37 5.89 21.60
C ILE A 274 -3.53 7.25 20.91
N THR A 275 -2.54 7.67 20.12
CA THR A 275 -2.62 8.92 19.36
C THR A 275 -3.80 8.91 18.39
N ALA A 276 -3.98 7.81 17.64
CA ALA A 276 -5.12 7.65 16.74
C ALA A 276 -6.46 7.63 17.49
N ALA A 277 -6.53 6.98 18.65
CA ALA A 277 -7.75 6.94 19.46
C ALA A 277 -8.15 8.35 19.98
N ILE A 278 -7.17 9.16 20.38
CA ILE A 278 -7.41 10.55 20.79
C ILE A 278 -7.91 11.38 19.61
N LEU A 279 -7.27 11.28 18.44
CA LEU A 279 -7.65 12.02 17.23
C LEU A 279 -8.99 11.55 16.61
N TYR A 280 -9.41 10.32 16.91
CA TYR A 280 -10.69 9.80 16.44
C TYR A 280 -11.89 10.55 17.04
N ILE A 281 -11.75 11.09 18.26
CA ILE A 281 -12.80 11.88 18.92
C ILE A 281 -13.09 13.18 18.13
N PRO A 282 -12.13 14.11 17.92
CA PRO A 282 -12.37 15.31 17.15
C PRO A 282 -12.72 15.02 15.69
N ALA A 283 -12.20 13.92 15.10
CA ALA A 283 -12.56 13.52 13.74
C ALA A 283 -14.05 13.23 13.54
N ASN A 284 -14.75 12.73 14.57
CA ASN A 284 -16.18 12.42 14.49
C ASN A 284 -17.08 13.50 15.10
N LEU A 285 -16.54 14.34 16.01
CA LEU A 285 -17.31 15.41 16.66
C LEU A 285 -17.28 16.73 15.89
N PHE A 286 -16.17 17.04 15.21
CA PHE A 286 -16.07 18.30 14.47
C PHE A 286 -16.60 18.17 13.04
N PRO A 287 -17.09 19.29 12.46
CA PRO A 287 -17.55 19.31 11.08
C PRO A 287 -16.42 18.92 10.14
N ILE A 288 -16.74 18.08 9.14
CA ILE A 288 -15.82 17.71 8.07
C ILE A 288 -15.91 18.71 6.92
N MET A 289 -17.10 19.23 6.65
CA MET A 289 -17.38 20.24 5.64
C MET A 289 -18.58 21.08 6.07
N THR A 290 -18.61 22.34 5.66
CA THR A 290 -19.75 23.25 5.80
C THR A 290 -20.11 23.70 4.40
N VAL A 291 -21.34 23.43 3.96
CA VAL A 291 -21.83 23.90 2.66
C VAL A 291 -22.54 25.22 2.90
N ILE A 292 -21.99 26.31 2.40
CA ILE A 292 -22.58 27.64 2.53
C ILE A 292 -23.36 27.94 1.24
N SER A 293 -24.68 28.10 1.37
CA SER A 293 -25.59 28.51 0.30
C SER A 293 -26.35 29.76 0.75
N LEU A 294 -26.32 30.82 -0.06
CA LEU A 294 -27.03 32.08 0.22
C LEU A 294 -26.74 32.70 1.61
N GLY A 295 -25.51 32.52 2.11
CA GLY A 295 -25.07 33.07 3.41
C GLY A 295 -25.45 32.24 4.65
N HIS A 296 -26.17 31.13 4.48
CA HIS A 296 -26.42 30.15 5.53
C HIS A 296 -25.58 28.88 5.26
N GLY A 297 -24.83 28.43 6.26
CA GLY A 297 -24.06 27.20 6.19
C GLY A 297 -24.41 26.28 7.35
N GLU A 298 -24.82 25.05 7.05
CA GLU A 298 -24.97 24.02 8.06
C GLU A 298 -23.69 23.19 8.11
N PRO A 299 -23.02 23.11 9.28
CA PRO A 299 -21.82 22.32 9.43
C PRO A 299 -22.17 20.83 9.51
N ASP A 300 -21.60 20.04 8.62
CA ASP A 300 -21.82 18.59 8.58
C ASP A 300 -20.67 17.81 9.22
N THR A 301 -21.02 16.96 10.18
CA THR A 301 -20.15 15.89 10.68
C THR A 301 -20.24 14.67 9.75
N ILE A 302 -19.35 13.69 9.94
CA ILE A 302 -19.42 12.41 9.21
C ILE A 302 -20.79 11.74 9.43
N ILE A 303 -21.29 11.72 10.66
CA ILE A 303 -22.57 11.08 11.01
C ILE A 303 -23.74 11.86 10.43
N SER A 304 -23.76 13.19 10.56
CA SER A 304 -24.85 13.99 9.97
C SER A 304 -24.87 13.85 8.46
N GLY A 305 -23.71 13.81 7.81
CA GLY A 305 -23.60 13.53 6.38
C GLY A 305 -24.15 12.16 5.99
N VAL A 306 -23.88 11.11 6.77
CA VAL A 306 -24.46 9.77 6.56
C VAL A 306 -25.98 9.79 6.69
N ILE A 307 -26.51 10.46 7.72
CA ILE A 307 -27.97 10.57 7.95
C ILE A 307 -28.64 11.33 6.80
N ALA A 308 -28.09 12.49 6.42
CA ALA A 308 -28.59 13.30 5.31
C ALA A 308 -28.62 12.51 3.99
N LEU A 309 -27.61 11.69 3.73
CA LEU A 309 -27.58 10.80 2.56
C LEU A 309 -28.64 9.69 2.63
N ALA A 310 -28.88 9.12 3.81
CA ALA A 310 -29.91 8.11 4.00
C ALA A 310 -31.32 8.71 3.81
N ASP A 311 -31.56 9.91 4.35
CA ASP A 311 -32.81 10.64 4.22
C ASP A 311 -33.08 11.07 2.76
N ALA A 312 -32.03 11.37 2.00
CA ALA A 312 -32.09 11.61 0.56
C ALA A 312 -32.35 10.34 -0.27
N GLY A 313 -32.51 9.17 0.36
CA GLY A 313 -32.72 7.88 -0.31
C GLY A 313 -31.46 7.24 -0.90
N LEU A 314 -30.28 7.85 -0.71
CA LEU A 314 -28.98 7.39 -1.20
C LEU A 314 -28.34 6.36 -0.25
N TRP A 315 -29.11 5.32 0.12
CA TRP A 315 -28.69 4.27 1.06
C TRP A 315 -27.32 3.64 0.77
N PRO A 316 -26.96 3.29 -0.49
CA PRO A 316 -25.65 2.71 -0.79
C PRO A 316 -24.49 3.66 -0.45
N LEU A 317 -24.68 4.97 -0.65
CA LEU A 317 -23.67 5.98 -0.38
C LEU A 317 -23.54 6.25 1.12
N ALA A 318 -24.67 6.35 1.82
CA ALA A 318 -24.69 6.47 3.28
C ALA A 318 -23.97 5.28 3.94
N ALA A 319 -24.25 4.05 3.48
CA ALA A 319 -23.54 2.86 3.93
C ALA A 319 -22.03 2.97 3.63
N LEU A 320 -21.65 3.31 2.40
CA LEU A 320 -20.24 3.43 2.01
C LEU A 320 -19.46 4.38 2.93
N VAL A 321 -19.98 5.60 3.15
CA VAL A 321 -19.35 6.59 4.03
C VAL A 321 -19.30 6.11 5.48
N PHE A 322 -20.38 5.53 6.00
CA PHE A 322 -20.40 4.97 7.36
C PHE A 322 -19.36 3.86 7.55
N PHE A 323 -19.31 2.90 6.63
CA PHE A 323 -18.38 1.78 6.70
C PHE A 323 -16.93 2.25 6.61
N ALA A 324 -16.63 3.15 5.66
CA ALA A 324 -15.27 3.62 5.42
C ALA A 324 -14.77 4.60 6.50
N SER A 325 -15.61 5.53 6.95
CA SER A 325 -15.19 6.61 7.86
C SER A 325 -15.35 6.27 9.35
N ILE A 326 -16.25 5.35 9.71
CA ILE A 326 -16.51 5.02 11.12
C ILE A 326 -16.12 3.58 11.41
N LEU A 327 -16.72 2.61 10.70
CA LEU A 327 -16.54 1.20 11.05
C LEU A 327 -15.09 0.74 10.83
N VAL A 328 -14.47 1.10 9.71
CA VAL A 328 -13.09 0.69 9.38
C VAL A 328 -12.07 1.21 10.40
N PRO A 329 -12.03 2.51 10.77
CA PRO A 329 -11.15 2.99 11.83
C PRO A 329 -11.40 2.31 13.17
N VAL A 330 -12.67 2.12 13.59
CA VAL A 330 -13.00 1.42 14.83
C VAL A 330 -12.48 -0.02 14.80
N LEU A 331 -12.69 -0.74 13.71
CA LEU A 331 -12.20 -2.11 13.52
C LEU A 331 -10.67 -2.17 13.60
N LYS A 332 -9.95 -1.20 13.01
CA LYS A 332 -8.48 -1.09 13.14
C LYS A 332 -8.06 -0.84 14.59
N LEU A 333 -8.69 0.12 15.27
CA LEU A 333 -8.34 0.49 16.65
C LEU A 333 -8.55 -0.69 17.60
N VAL A 334 -9.75 -1.28 17.59
CA VAL A 334 -10.11 -2.43 18.44
C VAL A 334 -9.30 -3.67 18.08
N GLY A 335 -9.11 -3.92 16.77
CA GLY A 335 -8.32 -5.04 16.27
C GLY A 335 -6.88 -4.98 16.73
N LEU A 336 -6.18 -3.85 16.51
CA LEU A 336 -4.80 -3.66 16.95
C LEU A 336 -4.67 -3.68 18.47
N MET A 337 -5.61 -3.07 19.20
CA MET A 337 -5.64 -3.14 20.67
C MET A 337 -5.72 -4.59 21.16
N THR A 338 -6.60 -5.39 20.57
CA THR A 338 -6.75 -6.81 20.90
C THR A 338 -5.46 -7.59 20.63
N LEU A 339 -4.83 -7.36 19.48
CA LEU A 339 -3.55 -7.99 19.13
C LEU A 339 -2.43 -7.58 20.11
N LEU A 340 -2.36 -6.32 20.51
CA LEU A 340 -1.36 -5.84 21.48
C LEU A 340 -1.55 -6.47 22.86
N ILE A 341 -2.76 -6.40 23.43
CA ILE A 341 -3.06 -6.92 24.77
C ILE A 341 -2.79 -8.43 24.82
N THR A 342 -3.27 -9.18 23.82
CA THR A 342 -3.09 -10.64 23.78
C THR A 342 -1.64 -11.05 23.58
N THR A 343 -0.84 -10.26 22.85
CA THR A 343 0.60 -10.49 22.67
C THR A 343 1.37 -10.18 23.96
N GLN A 344 1.08 -9.07 24.63
CA GLN A 344 1.71 -8.69 25.90
C GLN A 344 1.41 -9.68 27.03
N ARG A 345 0.18 -10.21 27.08
CA ARG A 345 -0.22 -11.25 28.03
C ARG A 345 0.36 -12.63 27.70
N GLY A 346 1.08 -12.79 26.58
CA GLY A 346 1.64 -14.09 26.18
C GLY A 346 0.55 -15.14 25.93
N SER A 347 -0.62 -14.75 25.42
CA SER A 347 -1.72 -15.68 25.21
C SER A 347 -1.49 -16.57 23.99
N THR A 348 -1.67 -17.89 24.15
CA THR A 348 -1.68 -18.90 23.07
C THR A 348 -3.06 -19.05 22.42
N TRP A 349 -4.07 -18.31 22.89
CA TRP A 349 -5.44 -18.40 22.40
C TRP A 349 -5.55 -17.97 20.93
N ARG A 350 -6.07 -18.88 20.10
CA ARG A 350 -6.43 -18.69 18.68
C ARG A 350 -5.41 -17.88 17.86
N LEU A 351 -4.15 -18.29 17.89
CA LEU A 351 -3.06 -17.62 17.17
C LEU A 351 -3.30 -17.52 15.65
N GLN A 352 -3.96 -18.51 15.06
CA GLN A 352 -4.35 -18.49 13.64
C GLN A 352 -5.39 -17.38 13.37
N ASP A 353 -6.48 -17.32 14.14
CA ASP A 353 -7.51 -16.28 14.00
C ASP A 353 -6.91 -14.88 14.19
N ARG A 354 -5.98 -14.71 15.13
CA ARG A 354 -5.25 -13.44 15.33
C ARG A 354 -4.37 -13.06 14.14
N THR A 355 -3.76 -14.05 13.49
CA THR A 355 -3.00 -13.81 12.25
C THR A 355 -3.92 -13.42 11.10
N VAL A 356 -5.10 -14.04 11.00
CA VAL A 356 -6.12 -13.65 10.01
C VAL A 356 -6.63 -12.24 10.30
N LEU A 357 -6.91 -11.91 11.56
CA LEU A 357 -7.31 -10.57 11.99
C LEU A 357 -6.25 -9.53 11.61
N TYR A 358 -4.97 -9.81 11.86
CA TYR A 358 -3.88 -8.94 11.42
C TYR A 358 -3.89 -8.72 9.90
N ARG A 359 -4.02 -9.79 9.11
CA ARG A 359 -4.11 -9.67 7.64
C ARG A 359 -5.31 -8.86 7.17
N ILE A 360 -6.46 -9.00 7.85
CA ILE A 360 -7.65 -8.19 7.57
C ILE A 360 -7.36 -6.71 7.88
N ILE A 361 -6.78 -6.41 9.03
CA ILE A 361 -6.40 -5.04 9.42
C ILE A 361 -5.44 -4.43 8.41
N GLU A 362 -4.41 -5.17 7.99
CA GLU A 362 -3.43 -4.70 7.00
C GLU A 362 -4.06 -4.52 5.62
N PHE A 363 -4.94 -5.44 5.21
CA PHE A 363 -5.67 -5.35 3.96
C PHE A 363 -6.55 -4.10 3.93
N VAL A 364 -7.45 -3.96 4.92
CA VAL A 364 -8.35 -2.80 5.09
C VAL A 364 -7.55 -1.51 5.28
N GLY A 365 -6.36 -1.61 5.89
CA GLY A 365 -5.27 -0.65 5.92
C GLY A 365 -5.26 0.32 4.75
N ARG A 366 -5.04 -0.26 3.56
CA ARG A 366 -4.86 0.45 2.29
C ARG A 366 -6.14 1.13 1.77
N TRP A 367 -7.31 0.53 1.99
CA TRP A 367 -8.59 1.07 1.50
C TRP A 367 -9.12 2.22 2.35
N SER A 368 -8.58 2.40 3.56
CA SER A 368 -9.03 3.43 4.48
C SER A 368 -8.80 4.87 3.99
N MET A 369 -8.03 5.08 2.90
CA MET A 369 -7.80 6.40 2.29
C MET A 369 -8.86 6.79 1.23
N ILE A 370 -9.84 5.93 0.91
CA ILE A 370 -10.90 6.23 -0.08
C ILE A 370 -11.59 7.56 0.25
N ASP A 371 -11.92 7.79 1.52
CA ASP A 371 -12.71 8.94 1.95
C ASP A 371 -11.99 10.28 1.73
N ILE A 372 -10.68 10.33 1.97
CA ILE A 372 -9.87 11.53 1.73
C ILE A 372 -9.87 11.86 0.24
N PHE A 373 -9.76 10.85 -0.61
CA PHE A 373 -9.80 11.02 -2.06
C PHE A 373 -11.18 11.44 -2.54
N MET A 374 -12.25 10.85 -2.02
CA MET A 374 -13.62 11.27 -2.32
C MET A 374 -13.85 12.73 -1.95
N ILE A 375 -13.44 13.18 -0.76
CA ILE A 375 -13.56 14.59 -0.33
C ILE A 375 -12.78 15.50 -1.29
N SER A 376 -11.55 15.13 -1.67
CA SER A 376 -10.75 15.94 -2.60
C SER A 376 -11.43 16.15 -3.96
N ILE A 377 -12.08 15.11 -4.48
CA ILE A 377 -12.79 15.16 -5.77
C ILE A 377 -14.06 15.99 -5.61
N LEU A 378 -14.84 15.77 -4.54
CA LEU A 378 -16.07 16.51 -4.29
C LEU A 378 -15.81 18.02 -4.13
N VAL A 379 -14.80 18.39 -3.36
CA VAL A 379 -14.36 19.78 -3.20
C VAL A 379 -13.97 20.39 -4.55
N ALA A 380 -13.18 19.67 -5.35
CA ALA A 380 -12.76 20.14 -6.67
C ALA A 380 -13.92 20.35 -7.64
N LEU A 381 -15.00 19.57 -7.52
CA LEU A 381 -16.15 19.63 -8.42
C LEU A 381 -17.17 20.68 -8.00
N VAL A 382 -17.43 20.86 -6.71
CA VAL A 382 -18.39 21.86 -6.23
C VAL A 382 -17.90 23.27 -6.53
N GLN A 383 -16.58 23.51 -6.56
CA GLN A 383 -16.03 24.79 -7.02
C GLN A 383 -16.33 25.11 -8.49
N LEU A 384 -16.67 24.10 -9.32
CA LEU A 384 -16.94 24.31 -10.74
C LEU A 384 -18.38 24.79 -11.00
N GLY A 385 -19.25 24.74 -9.99
CA GLY A 385 -20.58 25.36 -10.02
C GLY A 385 -20.63 26.54 -9.05
N GLU A 386 -20.86 27.76 -9.54
CA GLU A 386 -20.90 29.01 -8.74
C GLU A 386 -22.09 29.13 -7.75
N ILE A 387 -22.62 28.02 -7.24
CA ILE A 387 -23.88 28.00 -6.48
C ILE A 387 -23.63 27.80 -4.97
N ALA A 388 -22.51 27.18 -4.56
CA ALA A 388 -22.19 26.93 -3.15
C ALA A 388 -20.68 26.92 -2.89
N THR A 389 -20.27 27.50 -1.75
CA THR A 389 -18.89 27.41 -1.26
C THR A 389 -18.81 26.32 -0.19
N ILE A 390 -17.86 25.40 -0.35
CA ILE A 390 -17.54 24.41 0.68
C ILE A 390 -16.40 24.96 1.52
N GLU A 391 -16.66 25.17 2.81
CA GLU A 391 -15.61 25.42 3.79
C GLU A 391 -15.26 24.11 4.50
N PRO A 392 -14.03 23.62 4.35
CA PRO A 392 -13.60 22.40 4.99
C PRO A 392 -13.38 22.60 6.48
N GLY A 393 -13.84 21.65 7.29
CA GLY A 393 -13.73 21.72 8.74
C GLY A 393 -12.52 20.96 9.29
N ILE A 394 -12.16 21.28 10.54
CA ILE A 394 -11.03 20.66 11.27
C ILE A 394 -11.22 19.13 11.39
N GLY A 395 -12.47 18.64 11.33
CA GLY A 395 -12.79 17.21 11.32
C GLY A 395 -12.09 16.46 10.17
N ALA A 396 -11.93 17.08 9.00
CA ALA A 396 -11.29 16.45 7.84
C ALA A 396 -9.80 16.16 8.10
N ILE A 397 -9.08 17.11 8.70
CA ILE A 397 -7.66 16.98 9.04
C ILE A 397 -7.47 15.95 10.16
N ALA A 398 -8.32 15.99 11.19
CA ALA A 398 -8.30 15.02 12.27
C ALA A 398 -8.57 13.60 11.73
N PHE A 399 -9.56 13.43 10.87
CA PHE A 399 -9.89 12.16 10.24
C PHE A 399 -8.73 11.62 9.38
N ALA A 400 -8.15 12.45 8.51
CA ALA A 400 -7.00 12.05 7.71
C ALA A 400 -5.80 11.62 8.58
N SER A 401 -5.57 12.33 9.69
CA SER A 401 -4.53 11.98 10.66
C SER A 401 -4.77 10.61 11.30
N VAL A 402 -6.01 10.28 11.67
CA VAL A 402 -6.36 8.94 12.19
C VAL A 402 -6.06 7.86 11.17
N VAL A 403 -6.44 8.04 9.91
CA VAL A 403 -6.20 7.07 8.84
C VAL A 403 -4.70 6.82 8.65
N ILE A 404 -3.90 7.88 8.56
CA ILE A 404 -2.44 7.78 8.37
C ILE A 404 -1.78 7.12 9.59
N ILE A 405 -2.11 7.57 10.80
CA ILE A 405 -1.51 7.05 12.04
C ILE A 405 -1.88 5.58 12.26
N THR A 406 -3.12 5.18 12.00
CA THR A 406 -3.53 3.76 12.12
C THR A 406 -2.84 2.88 11.07
N MET A 407 -2.58 3.40 9.87
CA MET A 407 -1.77 2.70 8.87
C MET A 407 -0.35 2.47 9.38
N ILE A 408 0.33 3.51 9.87
CA ILE A 408 1.69 3.42 10.44
C ILE A 408 1.71 2.51 11.69
N ALA A 409 0.64 2.50 12.49
CA ALA A 409 0.51 1.61 13.65
C ALA A 409 0.49 0.14 13.23
N SER A 410 -0.28 -0.20 12.20
CA SER A 410 -0.35 -1.56 11.65
C SER A 410 0.99 -2.02 11.05
N GLU A 411 1.73 -1.12 10.38
CA GLU A 411 3.07 -1.40 9.87
C GLU A 411 4.12 -1.54 10.98
N SER A 412 3.95 -0.82 12.10
CA SER A 412 4.87 -0.89 13.24
C SER A 412 4.73 -2.18 14.05
N PHE A 413 3.56 -2.82 13.99
CA PHE A 413 3.30 -4.10 14.66
C PHE A 413 4.03 -5.24 13.93
N ASP A 414 4.71 -6.09 14.70
CA ASP A 414 5.37 -7.31 14.20
C ASP A 414 4.49 -8.53 14.54
N PRO A 415 3.76 -9.12 13.57
CA PRO A 415 2.85 -10.24 13.84
C PRO A 415 3.57 -11.48 14.38
N ARG A 416 4.88 -11.61 14.15
CA ARG A 416 5.69 -12.73 14.63
C ARG A 416 5.79 -12.76 16.15
N LEU A 417 5.67 -11.62 16.81
CA LEU A 417 5.65 -11.52 18.28
C LEU A 417 4.48 -12.29 18.90
N MET A 418 3.35 -12.42 18.19
CA MET A 418 2.22 -13.22 18.65
C MET A 418 2.59 -14.70 18.84
N TRP A 419 3.48 -15.20 17.99
CA TRP A 419 3.86 -16.60 17.92
C TRP A 419 5.08 -16.97 18.77
N ASP A 420 5.79 -15.97 19.32
CA ASP A 420 6.97 -16.19 20.16
C ASP A 420 6.66 -16.91 21.48
N VAL A 421 5.40 -16.85 21.95
CA VAL A 421 4.95 -17.64 23.11
C VAL A 421 5.17 -19.15 22.92
N LEU A 422 4.96 -19.67 21.70
CA LEU A 422 5.14 -21.10 21.43
C LEU A 422 6.61 -21.53 21.47
N ARG A 423 7.54 -20.60 21.20
CA ARG A 423 8.99 -20.85 21.34
C ARG A 423 9.40 -20.92 22.81
N ARG A 424 8.72 -20.18 23.70
CA ARG A 424 8.96 -20.22 25.15
C ARG A 424 8.44 -21.52 25.78
N ASP A 425 7.29 -22.01 25.34
CA ASP A 425 6.68 -23.24 25.88
C ASP A 425 7.42 -24.51 25.47
N THR A 426 8.00 -24.55 24.26
CA THR A 426 8.81 -25.68 23.80
C THR A 426 10.13 -25.80 24.57
N GLY A 427 10.73 -24.68 25.00
CA GLY A 427 11.91 -24.68 25.87
C GLY A 427 11.64 -25.16 27.31
N LYS A 428 10.39 -25.06 27.80
CA LYS A 428 10.01 -25.54 29.15
C LYS A 428 9.68 -27.03 29.23
N LYS A 429 9.38 -27.69 28.10
CA LYS A 429 9.05 -29.13 28.04
C LYS A 429 10.26 -30.03 27.75
N GLY A 430 11.45 -29.45 27.59
CA GLY A 430 12.71 -30.15 27.31
C GLY A 430 13.69 -30.22 28.49
N HIS A 431 13.22 -30.02 29.72
CA HIS A 431 13.98 -30.24 30.95
C HIS A 431 13.33 -31.32 31.80
#